data_AF-A0A167E9J9-F1
#
_entry.id   AF-A0A167E9J9-F1
#
_cell.length_a   1.000
_cell.length_b   1.000
_cell.length_c   1.000
_cell.angle_alpha   90.00
_cell.angle_beta   90.00
_cell.angle_gamma   90.00
#
_symmetry.space_group_name_H-M   'P 1'
#
loop_
_entity.id
_entity.type
_entity.pdbx_description
1 polymer ?
#
loop_
_entity_poly.entity_id
_entity_poly.type
_entity_poly.pdbx_seq_one_letter_code
_entity_poly.pdbx_strand_id
1 'polypeptide(L)'
;MLRNQLLNNSRLIARRSVRYNSTASQASSAVSKASSAVSTITSKAAGFVNCSIYWAKVVAELGKHIYVKEGLSPPSGTQFQSVYKNLWQQILTQSKHFANSPAQLVDTVTGVSRQQVVAGGAYLVQFAGLFALGEIIGRRNVFGYPHHHVEEEAEHAAEH
;
A
#
# COMPACT_ATOMS: atom_id res chain seq x y z
N MET A 1 59.84 -2.98 -63.54
CA MET A 1 59.09 -4.03 -62.79
C MET A 1 58.62 -3.62 -61.39
N LEU A 2 59.02 -2.47 -60.83
CA LEU A 2 58.62 -2.04 -59.47
C LEU A 2 57.21 -1.44 -59.32
N ARG A 3 56.57 -0.96 -60.41
CA ARG A 3 55.24 -0.32 -60.33
C ARG A 3 54.07 -1.30 -60.14
N ASN A 4 54.20 -2.56 -60.59
CA ASN A 4 53.12 -3.56 -60.47
C ASN A 4 53.06 -4.24 -59.09
N GLN A 5 54.15 -4.22 -58.32
CA GLN A 5 54.19 -4.77 -56.95
C GLN A 5 53.49 -3.85 -55.93
N LEU A 6 53.61 -2.53 -56.11
CA LEU A 6 52.99 -1.53 -55.23
C LEU A 6 51.45 -1.50 -55.34
N LEU A 7 50.91 -1.76 -56.52
CA LEU A 7 49.46 -1.80 -56.75
C LEU A 7 48.80 -3.08 -56.23
N ASN A 8 49.57 -4.17 -56.05
CA ASN A 8 49.04 -5.42 -55.52
C ASN A 8 48.98 -5.40 -53.98
N ASN A 9 49.96 -4.77 -53.34
CA ASN A 9 49.99 -4.62 -51.87
C ASN A 9 48.95 -3.61 -51.34
N SER A 10 48.59 -2.58 -52.11
CA SER A 10 47.58 -1.59 -51.69
C SER A 10 46.15 -2.15 -51.67
N ARG A 11 45.84 -3.13 -52.52
CA ARG A 11 44.52 -3.82 -52.53
C ARG A 11 44.31 -4.75 -51.32
N LEU A 12 45.39 -5.30 -50.76
CA LEU A 12 45.35 -6.14 -49.56
C LEU A 12 45.10 -5.32 -48.28
N ILE A 13 45.60 -4.09 -48.22
CA ILE A 13 45.43 -3.20 -47.05
C ILE A 13 44.03 -2.56 -47.04
N ALA A 14 43.47 -2.19 -48.19
CA ALA A 14 42.15 -1.57 -48.29
C ALA A 14 40.97 -2.51 -47.95
N ARG A 15 41.16 -3.84 -48.01
CA ARG A 15 40.12 -4.83 -47.63
C ARG A 15 40.12 -5.18 -46.14
N ARG A 16 41.15 -4.77 -45.38
CA ARG A 16 41.31 -5.12 -43.95
C ARG A 16 40.69 -4.08 -43.00
N SER A 17 40.51 -2.83 -43.42
CA SER A 17 39.94 -1.74 -42.61
C SER A 17 38.41 -1.68 -42.58
N VAL A 18 37.71 -2.46 -43.42
CA VAL A 18 36.24 -2.37 -43.59
C VAL A 18 35.45 -3.25 -42.61
N ARG A 19 36.08 -4.23 -41.93
CA ARG A 19 35.37 -5.22 -41.09
C ARG A 19 35.22 -4.87 -39.60
N TYR A 20 35.80 -3.76 -39.12
CA TYR A 20 35.65 -3.33 -37.72
C TYR A 20 34.52 -2.31 -37.53
N ASN A 21 34.10 -1.64 -38.60
CA ASN A 21 33.07 -0.60 -38.51
C ASN A 21 31.64 -1.15 -38.61
N SER A 22 31.41 -2.32 -39.23
CA SER A 22 30.08 -2.91 -39.33
C SER A 22 29.61 -3.59 -38.04
N THR A 23 30.50 -4.21 -37.26
CA THR A 23 30.15 -4.83 -35.98
C THR A 23 30.09 -3.81 -34.84
N ALA A 24 30.97 -2.79 -34.85
CA ALA A 24 30.90 -1.66 -33.92
C ALA A 24 29.69 -0.75 -34.19
N SER A 25 29.30 -0.55 -35.46
CA SER A 25 28.07 0.18 -35.81
C SER A 25 26.79 -0.61 -35.52
N GLN A 26 26.78 -1.94 -35.68
CA GLN A 26 25.65 -2.78 -35.29
C GLN A 26 25.51 -2.89 -33.76
N ALA A 27 26.63 -2.99 -33.03
CA ALA A 27 26.66 -2.95 -31.58
C ALA A 27 26.24 -1.56 -31.04
N SER A 28 26.69 -0.46 -31.65
CA SER A 28 26.25 0.89 -31.29
C SER A 28 24.79 1.15 -31.65
N SER A 29 24.27 0.52 -32.72
CA SER A 29 22.84 0.53 -33.07
C SER A 29 21.98 -0.25 -32.07
N ALA A 30 22.47 -1.39 -31.58
CA ALA A 30 21.78 -2.20 -30.59
C ALA A 30 21.80 -1.53 -29.20
N VAL A 31 22.94 -0.95 -28.80
CA VAL A 31 23.08 -0.19 -27.55
C VAL A 31 22.25 1.08 -27.58
N SER A 32 22.22 1.81 -28.70
CA SER A 32 21.34 2.99 -28.84
C SER A 32 19.86 2.62 -28.83
N LYS A 33 19.44 1.53 -29.50
CA LYS A 33 18.05 1.03 -29.41
C LYS A 33 17.68 0.56 -28.01
N ALA A 34 18.56 -0.16 -27.31
CA ALA A 34 18.35 -0.57 -25.92
C ALA A 34 18.27 0.63 -24.98
N SER A 35 19.15 1.62 -25.15
CA SER A 35 19.15 2.87 -24.40
C SER A 35 17.88 3.70 -24.66
N SER A 36 17.41 3.78 -25.90
CA SER A 36 16.15 4.43 -26.25
C SER A 36 14.94 3.68 -25.69
N ALA A 37 14.95 2.34 -25.67
CA ALA A 37 13.88 1.54 -25.06
C ALA A 37 13.82 1.76 -23.54
N VAL A 38 14.97 1.73 -22.85
CA VAL A 38 15.06 2.04 -21.41
C VAL A 38 14.63 3.48 -21.13
N SER A 39 15.07 4.45 -21.92
CA SER A 39 14.65 5.86 -21.78
C SER A 39 13.14 6.04 -21.99
N THR A 40 12.53 5.29 -22.91
CA THR A 40 11.07 5.31 -23.15
C THR A 40 10.28 4.69 -21.99
N ILE A 41 10.78 3.60 -21.39
CA ILE A 41 10.14 2.97 -20.23
C ILE A 41 10.27 3.88 -19.01
N THR A 42 11.45 4.45 -18.77
CA THR A 42 11.69 5.38 -17.67
C THR A 42 10.86 6.65 -17.80
N SER A 43 10.72 7.22 -19.00
CA SER A 43 9.86 8.40 -19.22
C SER A 43 8.38 8.10 -19.03
N LYS A 44 7.90 6.93 -19.46
CA LYS A 44 6.53 6.47 -19.16
C LYS A 44 6.32 6.26 -17.66
N ALA A 45 7.25 5.58 -16.98
CA ALA A 45 7.20 5.38 -15.53
C ALA A 45 7.23 6.71 -14.77
N ALA A 46 8.07 7.66 -15.18
CA ALA A 46 8.11 9.00 -14.61
C ALA A 46 6.79 9.76 -14.84
N GLY A 47 6.15 9.59 -16.00
CA GLY A 47 4.81 10.12 -16.28
C GLY A 47 3.76 9.58 -15.30
N PHE A 48 3.75 8.27 -15.06
CA PHE A 48 2.85 7.64 -14.08
C PHE A 48 3.13 8.10 -12.65
N VAL A 49 4.39 8.16 -12.24
CA VAL A 49 4.77 8.63 -10.89
C VAL A 49 4.33 10.08 -10.68
N ASN A 50 4.55 10.96 -11.66
CA ASN A 50 4.12 12.36 -11.56
C ASN A 50 2.59 12.48 -11.47
N CYS A 51 1.84 11.69 -12.25
CA CYS A 51 0.38 11.65 -12.17
C CYS A 51 -0.09 11.15 -10.80
N SER A 52 0.48 10.06 -10.29
CA SER A 52 0.15 9.51 -8.98
C SER A 52 0.47 10.48 -7.85
N ILE A 53 1.61 11.17 -7.90
CA ILE A 53 1.96 12.20 -6.90
C ILE A 53 0.94 13.35 -6.92
N TYR A 54 0.52 13.78 -8.11
CA TYR A 54 -0.50 14.83 -8.23
C TYR A 54 -1.82 14.40 -7.59
N TRP A 55 -2.35 13.24 -7.96
CA TRP A 55 -3.58 12.71 -7.37
C TRP A 55 -3.45 12.45 -5.87
N ALA A 56 -2.31 11.94 -5.41
CA ALA A 56 -2.04 11.75 -3.99
C ALA A 56 -2.09 13.07 -3.21
N LYS A 57 -1.54 14.16 -3.77
CA LYS A 57 -1.63 15.49 -3.16
C LYS A 57 -3.06 15.99 -3.10
N VAL A 58 -3.83 15.84 -4.18
CA VAL A 58 -5.25 16.24 -4.21
C VAL A 58 -6.05 15.46 -3.16
N VAL A 59 -5.88 14.14 -3.11
CA VAL A 59 -6.53 13.28 -2.12
C VAL A 59 -6.10 13.66 -0.70
N ALA A 60 -4.84 14.01 -0.48
CA ALA A 60 -4.37 14.47 0.83
C ALA A 60 -5.02 15.79 1.26
N GLU A 61 -5.12 16.79 0.36
CA GLU A 61 -5.80 18.06 0.66
C GLU A 61 -7.30 17.87 0.91
N LEU A 62 -7.96 17.03 0.10
CA LEU A 62 -9.36 16.65 0.33
C LEU A 62 -9.54 15.93 1.67
N GLY A 63 -8.61 15.03 2.01
CA GLY A 63 -8.58 14.32 3.28
C GLY A 63 -8.49 15.26 4.48
N LYS A 64 -7.67 16.32 4.41
CA LYS A 64 -7.61 17.35 5.47
C LYS A 64 -8.94 18.06 5.65
N HIS A 65 -9.60 18.41 4.54
CA HIS A 65 -10.87 19.13 4.62
C HIS A 65 -11.96 18.28 5.27
N ILE A 66 -12.02 17.00 4.91
CA ILE A 66 -12.94 16.02 5.53
C ILE A 66 -12.58 15.82 7.00
N TYR A 67 -11.30 15.69 7.34
CA TYR A 67 -10.85 15.50 8.73
C TYR A 67 -11.33 16.61 9.67
N VAL A 68 -11.22 17.86 9.23
CA VAL A 68 -11.69 19.02 10.02
C VAL A 68 -13.22 19.11 10.00
N LYS A 69 -13.85 18.93 8.84
CA LYS A 69 -15.31 19.09 8.68
C LYS A 69 -16.11 18.02 9.40
N GLU A 70 -15.65 16.77 9.34
CA GLU A 70 -16.28 15.62 10.00
C GLU A 70 -15.90 15.51 11.48
N GLY A 71 -15.10 16.44 12.01
CA GLY A 71 -14.69 16.43 13.41
C GLY A 71 -13.90 15.17 13.79
N LEU A 72 -13.12 14.62 12.87
CA LEU A 72 -12.20 13.50 13.13
C LEU A 72 -11.00 13.94 14.00
N SER A 73 -10.88 15.22 14.31
CA SER A 73 -9.99 15.72 15.35
C SER A 73 -10.33 15.07 16.69
N PRO A 74 -9.33 14.57 17.43
CA PRO A 74 -9.58 14.04 18.76
C PRO A 74 -10.28 15.13 19.60
N PRO A 75 -11.39 14.79 20.28
CA PRO A 75 -12.15 15.75 21.07
C PRO A 75 -11.25 16.38 22.13
N SER A 76 -11.56 17.62 22.52
CA SER A 76 -10.80 18.28 23.57
C SER A 76 -10.88 17.50 24.88
N GLY A 77 -9.86 17.62 25.74
CA GLY A 77 -9.84 16.91 27.03
C GLY A 77 -11.07 17.21 27.90
N THR A 78 -11.65 18.41 27.79
CA THR A 78 -12.88 18.80 28.49
C THR A 78 -14.12 18.11 27.94
N GLN A 79 -14.22 17.94 26.61
CA GLN A 79 -15.29 17.18 25.97
C GLN A 79 -15.24 15.70 26.37
N PHE A 80 -14.05 15.11 26.40
CA PHE A 80 -13.87 13.72 26.85
C PHE A 80 -14.33 13.53 28.30
N GLN A 81 -13.92 14.43 29.21
CA GLN A 81 -14.37 14.39 30.60
C GLN A 81 -15.89 14.53 30.73
N SER A 82 -16.50 15.40 29.91
CA SER A 82 -17.95 15.56 29.89
C SER A 82 -18.65 14.27 29.45
N VAL A 83 -18.23 13.68 28.33
CA VAL A 83 -18.79 12.42 27.82
C VAL A 83 -18.65 11.30 28.86
N TYR A 84 -17.46 11.15 29.46
CA TYR A 84 -17.21 10.15 30.50
C TYR A 84 -18.12 10.34 31.71
N LYS A 85 -18.22 11.56 32.25
CA LYS A 85 -19.09 11.85 33.41
C LYS A 85 -20.57 11.57 33.09
N ASN A 86 -21.04 11.97 31.91
CA ASN A 86 -22.42 11.74 31.49
C ASN A 86 -22.72 10.25 31.33
N LEU A 87 -21.86 9.49 30.65
CA LEU A 87 -22.00 8.05 30.49
C LEU A 87 -22.01 7.34 31.86
N TRP A 88 -21.08 7.70 32.73
CA TRP A 88 -21.00 7.12 34.06
C TRP A 88 -22.26 7.39 34.90
N GLN A 89 -22.77 8.62 34.86
CA GLN A 89 -24.01 8.98 35.54
C GLN A 89 -25.22 8.27 34.94
N GLN A 90 -25.29 8.11 33.62
CA GLN A 90 -26.35 7.37 32.95
C GLN A 90 -26.36 5.90 33.37
N ILE A 91 -25.20 5.24 33.37
CA ILE A 91 -25.05 3.84 33.79
C ILE A 91 -25.48 3.67 35.26
N LEU A 92 -25.05 4.58 36.14
CA LEU A 92 -25.44 4.55 37.56
C LEU A 92 -26.95 4.78 37.76
N THR A 93 -27.54 5.68 36.99
CA THR A 93 -28.98 6.00 37.10
C THR A 93 -29.83 4.85 36.55
N GLN A 94 -29.46 4.32 35.40
CA GLN A 94 -30.14 3.17 34.78
C GLN A 94 -30.00 1.91 35.63
N SER A 95 -28.83 1.62 36.17
CA SER A 95 -28.65 0.44 37.03
C SER A 95 -29.52 0.50 38.29
N LYS A 96 -29.63 1.67 38.94
CA LYS A 96 -30.55 1.87 40.07
C LYS A 96 -32.02 1.75 39.65
N HIS A 97 -32.39 2.30 38.50
CA HIS A 97 -33.75 2.23 37.97
C HIS A 97 -34.17 0.78 37.69
N PHE A 98 -33.28 0.01 37.07
CA PHE A 98 -33.49 -1.41 36.77
C PHE A 98 -33.49 -2.31 38.01
N ALA A 99 -32.69 -1.97 39.04
CA ALA A 99 -32.72 -2.66 40.32
C ALA A 99 -34.05 -2.48 41.07
N ASN A 100 -34.67 -1.29 40.95
CA ASN A 100 -35.94 -0.97 41.60
C ASN A 100 -37.17 -1.42 40.80
N SER A 101 -37.04 -1.74 39.50
CA SER A 101 -38.17 -2.08 38.63
C SER A 101 -37.77 -3.09 37.56
N PRO A 102 -37.67 -4.39 37.92
CA PRO A 102 -37.25 -5.44 37.00
C PRO A 102 -38.23 -5.69 35.84
N ALA A 103 -39.51 -5.32 35.99
CA ALA A 103 -40.49 -5.41 34.91
C ALA A 103 -40.14 -4.51 33.71
N GLN A 104 -39.58 -3.32 33.98
CA GLN A 104 -39.20 -2.37 32.94
C GLN A 104 -37.96 -2.80 32.16
N LEU A 105 -37.10 -3.64 32.74
CA LEU A 105 -36.00 -4.27 32.00
C LEU A 105 -36.54 -5.19 30.90
N VAL A 106 -37.54 -6.01 31.23
CA VAL A 106 -38.15 -6.95 30.29
C VAL A 106 -38.85 -6.19 29.16
N ASP A 107 -39.57 -5.12 29.49
CA ASP A 107 -40.21 -4.26 28.49
C ASP A 107 -39.18 -3.54 27.59
N THR A 108 -38.03 -3.14 28.16
CA THR A 108 -36.96 -2.49 27.40
C THR A 108 -36.29 -3.46 26.43
N VAL A 109 -36.03 -4.70 26.85
CA VAL A 109 -35.39 -5.73 26.00
C VAL A 109 -36.33 -6.22 24.90
N THR A 110 -37.62 -6.37 25.21
CA THR A 110 -38.64 -6.80 24.25
C THR A 110 -39.08 -5.68 23.31
N GLY A 111 -38.94 -4.42 23.72
CA GLY A 111 -39.26 -3.23 22.93
C GLY A 111 -38.12 -2.73 22.02
N VAL A 112 -36.97 -3.41 21.96
CA VAL A 112 -35.85 -2.97 21.10
C VAL A 112 -36.23 -3.06 19.63
N SER A 113 -36.12 -1.92 18.93
CA SER A 113 -36.34 -1.86 17.49
C SER A 113 -35.20 -2.53 16.71
N ARG A 114 -35.51 -3.14 15.55
CA ARG A 114 -34.49 -3.75 14.67
C ARG A 114 -33.41 -2.74 14.26
N GLN A 115 -33.78 -1.47 14.10
CA GLN A 115 -32.86 -0.39 13.76
C GLN A 115 -31.83 -0.16 14.87
N GLN A 116 -32.22 -0.23 16.14
CA GLN A 116 -31.28 -0.10 17.27
C GLN A 116 -30.32 -1.28 17.33
N VAL A 117 -30.77 -2.51 17.04
CA VAL A 117 -29.90 -3.69 16.99
C VAL A 117 -28.88 -3.55 15.86
N VAL A 118 -29.31 -3.13 14.67
CA VAL A 118 -28.41 -2.94 13.52
C VAL A 118 -27.40 -1.83 13.79
N ALA A 119 -27.85 -0.70 14.33
CA ALA A 119 -26.95 0.40 14.69
C ALA A 119 -25.95 -0.03 15.78
N GLY A 120 -26.42 -0.72 16.83
CA GLY A 120 -25.56 -1.26 17.89
C GLY A 120 -24.53 -2.26 17.37
N GLY A 121 -24.94 -3.16 16.48
CA GLY A 121 -24.04 -4.11 15.81
C GLY A 121 -22.99 -3.40 14.95
N ALA A 122 -23.40 -2.37 14.19
CA ALA A 122 -22.46 -1.57 13.41
C ALA A 122 -21.41 -0.87 14.30
N TYR A 123 -21.82 -0.32 15.44
CA TYR A 123 -20.87 0.28 16.40
C TYR A 123 -19.92 -0.77 17.00
N LEU A 124 -20.40 -1.97 17.31
CA LEU A 124 -19.54 -3.05 17.81
C LEU A 124 -18.49 -3.46 16.77
N VAL A 125 -18.88 -3.61 15.51
CA VAL A 125 -17.95 -3.88 14.41
C VAL A 125 -16.94 -2.74 14.27
N GLN A 126 -17.38 -1.49 14.39
CA GLN A 126 -16.49 -0.34 14.35
C GLN A 126 -15.47 -0.35 15.49
N PHE A 127 -15.88 -0.65 16.72
CA PHE A 127 -14.96 -0.75 17.86
C PHE A 127 -13.99 -1.92 17.71
N ALA A 128 -14.45 -3.07 17.22
CA ALA A 128 -13.59 -4.20 16.92
C ALA A 128 -12.54 -3.85 15.85
N GLY A 129 -12.94 -3.13 14.81
CA GLY A 129 -12.05 -2.63 13.77
C GLY A 129 -11.03 -1.62 14.30
N LEU A 130 -11.46 -0.66 15.14
CA LEU A 130 -10.57 0.31 15.77
C LEU A 130 -9.58 -0.35 16.75
N PHE A 131 -10.01 -1.40 17.47
CA PHE A 131 -9.13 -2.18 18.34
C PHE A 131 -8.04 -2.91 17.55
N ALA A 132 -8.41 -3.62 16.48
CA ALA A 132 -7.45 -4.30 15.61
C ALA A 132 -6.49 -3.30 14.94
N LEU A 133 -6.99 -2.15 14.49
CA LEU A 133 -6.15 -1.07 13.96
C LEU A 133 -5.16 -0.55 15.02
N GLY A 134 -5.60 -0.38 16.26
CA GLY A 134 -4.74 -0.01 17.39
C GLY A 134 -3.64 -1.05 17.63
N GLU A 135 -3.97 -2.34 17.54
CA GLU A 135 -2.99 -3.42 17.66
C GLU A 135 -1.94 -3.37 16.54
N ILE A 136 -2.38 -3.17 15.28
CA ILE A 136 -1.49 -3.04 14.12
C ILE A 136 -0.54 -1.85 14.28
N ILE A 137 -1.06 -0.69 14.71
CA ILE A 137 -0.25 0.52 14.95
C ILE A 137 0.73 0.29 16.12
N GLY A 138 0.26 -0.31 17.21
CA GLY A 138 1.08 -0.60 18.39
C GLY A 138 2.21 -1.58 18.10
N ARG A 139 1.94 -2.61 17.27
CA ARG A 139 2.93 -3.61 16.86
C ARG A 139 3.75 -3.18 15.63
N ARG A 140 3.36 -2.10 14.94
CA ARG A 140 3.97 -1.59 13.71
C ARG A 140 4.11 -2.65 12.60
N ASN A 141 3.30 -3.70 12.66
CA ASN A 141 3.33 -4.86 11.78
C ASN A 141 1.91 -5.17 11.32
N VAL A 142 1.73 -5.25 10.00
CA VAL A 142 0.41 -5.48 9.37
C VAL A 142 0.12 -6.97 9.19
N PHE A 143 1.17 -7.80 9.14
CA PHE A 143 1.07 -9.24 8.89
C PHE A 143 1.79 -10.06 9.97
N GLY A 144 1.23 -11.24 10.29
CA GLY A 144 1.89 -12.26 11.09
C GLY A 144 3.13 -12.81 10.38
N TYR A 145 4.09 -13.31 11.16
CA TYR A 145 5.39 -13.81 10.70
C TYR A 145 5.25 -14.60 9.40
N PRO A 146 6.16 -14.42 8.42
CA PRO A 146 6.24 -15.35 7.31
C PRO A 146 6.45 -16.73 7.92
N HIS A 147 5.48 -17.62 7.72
CA HIS A 147 5.69 -19.04 8.00
C HIS A 147 6.85 -19.45 7.10
N HIS A 148 8.03 -19.54 7.69
CA HIS A 148 9.10 -20.34 7.13
C HIS A 148 8.59 -21.77 7.18
N HIS A 149 7.95 -22.22 6.11
CA HIS A 149 7.95 -23.65 5.80
C HIS A 149 9.41 -23.99 5.51
N VAL A 150 10.11 -24.33 6.58
CA VAL A 150 11.31 -25.15 6.55
C VAL A 150 10.78 -26.56 6.40
N GLU A 151 10.54 -27.02 5.17
CA GLU A 151 10.13 -28.41 4.94
C GLU A 151 10.54 -28.84 3.51
N GLU A 152 11.55 -29.72 3.48
CA GLU A 152 11.52 -31.00 2.75
C GLU A 152 11.92 -31.14 1.27
N GLU A 153 12.63 -30.19 0.62
CA GLU A 153 13.24 -30.50 -0.70
C GLU A 153 14.67 -31.08 -0.64
N ALA A 154 15.27 -31.25 0.55
CA ALA A 154 16.64 -31.76 0.68
C ALA A 154 16.77 -33.28 0.82
N GLU A 155 15.69 -34.03 1.05
CA GLU A 155 15.79 -35.48 1.34
C GLU A 155 15.41 -36.39 0.15
N HIS A 156 14.75 -35.87 -0.88
CA HIS A 156 14.31 -36.67 -2.03
C HIS A 156 15.30 -36.73 -3.22
N ALA A 157 16.45 -36.04 -3.14
CA ALA A 157 17.48 -36.02 -4.19
C ALA A 157 18.65 -37.00 -3.94
N ALA A 158 18.58 -37.84 -2.90
CA ALA A 158 19.62 -38.80 -2.55
C ALA A 158 19.31 -40.27 -2.95
N GLU A 159 18.13 -40.57 -3.51
CA GLU A 159 17.70 -41.95 -3.83
C GLU A 159 17.27 -42.21 -5.29
N HIS A 160 17.63 -41.35 -6.25
CA HIS A 160 17.48 -41.67 -7.69
C HIS A 160 18.73 -41.38 -8.51
#